data_AF-A0A6G3PVG3-F1
#
_entry.id   AF-A0A6G3PVG3-F1
#
_cell.length_a   1.000
_cell.length_b   1.000
_cell.length_c   1.000
_cell.angle_alpha   90.00
_cell.angle_beta   90.00
_cell.angle_gamma   90.00
#
_symmetry.space_group_name_H-M   'P 1'
#
loop_
_entity.id
_entity.type
_entity.pdbx_description
1 polymer ?
#
loop_
_entity_poly.entity_id
_entity_poly.type
_entity_poly.pdbx_seq_one_letter_code
_entity_poly.pdbx_strand_id
1 'polypeptide(L)'
;RTELLRAVAASLASAARPDRLGILLVDGAGGEQGDRGEGLLPCTELPHVFGHLVANDPVRMREFAQALGGELKRRAELLGELDFAGWHERHARQEAPQEVSGRVAGRRPPSGAEHRGDLDSPATGTLRLRPAAARTADPGPSPLPRLVVLADDFDALVAPALGSP
;
A
#
# COMPACT_ATOMS: atom_id res chain seq x y z
N ARG A 1 10.13 20.39 -11.81
CA ARG A 1 10.07 19.89 -10.42
C ARG A 1 8.84 19.02 -10.19
N THR A 2 7.64 19.55 -10.39
CA THR A 2 6.38 18.81 -10.35
C THR A 2 6.42 17.53 -11.21
N GLU A 3 6.89 17.60 -12.46
CA GLU A 3 7.01 16.39 -13.31
C GLU A 3 7.94 15.31 -12.75
N LEU A 4 9.03 15.70 -12.09
CA LEU A 4 9.91 14.75 -11.42
C LEU A 4 9.20 14.08 -10.24
N LEU A 5 8.44 14.86 -9.45
CA LEU A 5 7.67 14.31 -8.33
C LEU A 5 6.55 13.39 -8.80
N ARG A 6 5.88 13.70 -9.92
CA ARG A 6 4.92 12.79 -10.56
C ARG A 6 5.59 11.49 -11.01
N ALA A 7 6.77 11.57 -11.63
CA ALA A 7 7.55 10.39 -12.02
C ALA A 7 7.99 9.56 -10.80
N VAL A 8 8.38 10.22 -9.70
CA VAL A 8 8.70 9.56 -8.43
C VAL A 8 7.48 8.87 -7.84
N ALA A 9 6.31 9.54 -7.79
CA ALA A 9 5.07 8.95 -7.32
C ALA A 9 4.70 7.70 -8.13
N ALA A 10 4.76 7.79 -9.46
CA ALA A 10 4.51 6.66 -10.35
C ALA A 10 5.53 5.52 -10.15
N SER A 11 6.81 5.83 -10.01
CA SER A 11 7.86 4.84 -9.75
C SER A 11 7.64 4.13 -8.41
N LEU A 12 7.35 4.86 -7.34
CA LEU A 12 7.02 4.30 -6.02
C LEU A 12 5.78 3.42 -6.07
N ALA A 13 4.72 3.90 -6.73
CA ALA A 13 3.48 3.15 -6.92
C ALA A 13 3.69 1.85 -7.73
N SER A 14 4.58 1.87 -8.71
CA SER A 14 4.94 0.69 -9.50
C SER A 14 5.76 -0.34 -8.73
N ALA A 15 6.52 0.09 -7.71
CA ALA A 15 7.46 -0.75 -6.99
C ALA A 15 6.91 -1.35 -5.69
N ALA A 16 5.78 -0.85 -5.19
CA ALA A 16 5.18 -1.30 -3.93
C ALA A 16 3.67 -1.55 -4.07
N ARG A 17 3.12 -2.41 -3.22
CA ARG A 17 1.66 -2.59 -3.14
C ARG A 17 1.02 -1.46 -2.30
N PRO A 18 -0.23 -1.05 -2.56
CA PRO A 18 -0.90 0.03 -1.83
C PRO A 18 -1.16 -0.28 -0.36
N ASP A 19 -1.23 -1.55 0.04
CA ASP A 19 -1.32 -1.96 1.45
C ASP A 19 0.02 -1.81 2.22
N ARG A 20 1.13 -1.58 1.52
CA ARG A 20 2.49 -1.49 2.09
C ARG A 20 3.12 -0.11 1.95
N LEU A 21 2.51 0.79 1.18
CA LEU A 21 2.99 2.14 0.92
C LEU A 21 1.81 3.11 0.83
N GLY A 22 1.77 4.10 1.71
CA GLY A 22 0.92 5.27 1.61
C GLY A 22 1.71 6.47 1.10
N ILE A 23 1.12 7.21 0.15
CA ILE A 23 1.65 8.46 -0.39
C ILE A 23 0.69 9.59 0.00
N LEU A 24 1.24 10.67 0.53
CA LEU A 24 0.53 11.93 0.76
C LEU A 24 1.12 13.01 -0.13
N LEU A 25 0.25 13.75 -0.83
CA LEU A 25 0.65 14.81 -1.74
C LEU A 25 0.45 16.18 -1.09
N VAL A 26 1.43 17.08 -1.22
CA VAL A 26 1.36 18.46 -0.72
C VAL A 26 1.77 19.44 -1.81
N ASP A 27 0.82 20.20 -2.34
CA ASP A 27 1.08 21.28 -3.30
C ASP A 27 1.35 22.58 -2.55
N GLY A 28 2.60 23.05 -2.59
CA GLY A 28 3.03 24.27 -1.90
C GLY A 28 2.61 25.59 -2.60
N ALA A 29 2.24 25.55 -3.88
CA ALA A 29 1.78 26.72 -4.63
C ALA A 29 0.24 26.72 -4.71
N GLY A 30 -0.41 27.41 -3.78
CA GLY A 30 -1.85 27.65 -3.85
C GLY A 30 -2.20 28.64 -4.95
N GLY A 31 -2.36 28.19 -6.20
CA GLY A 31 -3.19 28.81 -7.27
C GLY A 31 -2.97 30.27 -7.70
N GLU A 32 -2.09 31.04 -7.08
CA GLU A 32 -1.92 32.46 -7.39
C GLU A 32 -1.00 32.60 -8.62
N GLN A 33 -1.59 33.04 -9.74
CA GLN A 33 -1.00 33.40 -11.03
C GLN A 33 -0.83 32.27 -12.05
N GLY A 34 -1.97 31.77 -12.53
CA GLY A 34 -2.32 31.86 -13.96
C GLY A 34 -1.62 30.95 -14.99
N ASP A 35 -0.62 30.14 -14.64
CA ASP A 35 0.10 29.34 -15.66
C ASP A 35 0.78 28.05 -15.15
N ARG A 36 0.26 27.37 -14.13
CA ARG A 36 0.88 26.12 -13.66
C ARG A 36 -0.16 25.01 -13.73
N GLY A 37 0.18 23.96 -14.49
CA GLY A 37 -0.68 22.80 -14.74
C GLY A 37 -1.15 22.09 -13.47
N GLU A 38 -1.75 20.91 -13.61
CA GLU A 38 -2.50 20.20 -12.55
C GLU A 38 -1.73 19.86 -11.25
N GLY A 39 -0.50 20.36 -11.01
CA GLY A 39 0.23 20.16 -9.76
C GLY A 39 0.48 18.67 -9.50
N LEU A 40 0.31 18.22 -8.27
CA LEU A 40 0.30 16.79 -7.95
C LEU A 40 -1.07 16.14 -8.15
N LEU A 41 -2.11 16.86 -8.57
CA LEU A 41 -3.47 16.34 -8.74
C LEU A 41 -3.54 15.06 -9.60
N PRO A 42 -2.80 14.90 -10.72
CA PRO A 42 -2.86 13.66 -11.50
C PRO A 42 -2.43 12.41 -10.70
N CYS A 43 -1.64 12.59 -9.65
CA CYS A 43 -1.20 11.48 -8.81
C CYS A 43 -2.29 11.00 -7.85
N THR A 44 -3.41 11.72 -7.65
CA THR A 44 -4.50 11.25 -6.78
C THR A 44 -5.21 10.00 -7.32
N GLU A 45 -5.05 9.71 -8.61
CA GLU A 45 -5.55 8.49 -9.24
C GLU A 45 -4.75 7.23 -8.83
N LEU A 46 -3.59 7.40 -8.20
CA LEU A 46 -2.78 6.28 -7.73
C LEU A 46 -3.43 5.64 -6.48
N PRO A 47 -3.56 4.31 -6.40
CA PRO A 47 -4.20 3.64 -5.27
C PRO A 47 -3.41 3.76 -3.95
N HIS A 48 -2.16 4.20 -4.01
CA HIS A 48 -1.29 4.46 -2.85
C HIS A 48 -1.55 5.82 -2.23
N VAL A 49 -2.16 6.75 -2.98
CA VAL A 49 -2.40 8.10 -2.50
C VAL A 49 -3.62 8.10 -1.58
N PHE A 50 -3.41 8.54 -0.34
CA PHE A 50 -4.47 8.57 0.69
C PHE A 50 -4.87 9.99 1.08
N GLY A 51 -4.19 11.01 0.54
CA GLY A 51 -4.53 12.40 0.77
C GLY A 51 -3.78 13.36 -0.14
N HIS A 52 -4.37 14.54 -0.30
CA HIS A 52 -3.82 15.65 -1.06
C HIS A 52 -4.12 16.94 -0.30
N LEU A 53 -3.10 17.79 -0.16
CA LEU A 53 -3.17 19.07 0.55
C LEU A 53 -2.64 20.17 -0.35
N VAL A 54 -3.31 21.31 -0.35
CA VAL A 54 -2.86 22.54 -1.00
C VAL A 54 -2.51 23.55 0.08
N ALA A 55 -1.36 24.20 -0.03
CA ALA A 55 -0.83 25.12 0.98
C ALA A 55 -1.54 26.48 1.08
N ASN A 56 -2.74 26.61 0.51
CA ASN A 56 -3.59 27.79 0.67
C ASN A 56 -4.50 27.73 1.91
N ASP A 57 -4.63 26.58 2.56
CA ASP A 57 -5.42 26.40 3.78
C ASP A 57 -4.52 26.15 5.00
N PRO A 58 -4.18 27.19 5.78
CA PRO A 58 -3.29 27.05 6.93
C PRO A 58 -3.92 26.27 8.10
N VAL A 59 -5.25 26.15 8.16
CA VAL A 59 -5.92 25.33 9.19
C VAL A 59 -5.71 23.86 8.86
N ARG A 60 -6.02 23.46 7.62
CA ARG A 60 -5.76 22.08 7.15
C ARG A 60 -4.29 21.69 7.24
N MET A 61 -3.37 22.62 6.94
CA MET A 61 -1.93 22.36 7.07
C MET A 61 -1.52 22.09 8.52
N ARG A 62 -2.08 22.84 9.49
CA ARG A 62 -1.83 22.59 10.92
C ARG A 62 -2.44 21.29 11.39
N GLU A 63 -3.69 21.01 11.02
CA GLU A 63 -4.35 19.74 11.35
C GLU A 63 -3.56 18.54 10.80
N PHE A 64 -3.08 18.67 9.56
CA PHE A 64 -2.20 17.68 8.96
C PHE A 64 -0.90 17.51 9.75
N ALA A 65 -0.21 18.60 10.08
CA ALA A 65 1.03 18.53 10.87
C ALA A 65 0.81 17.85 12.23
N GLN A 66 -0.31 18.12 12.90
CA GLN A 66 -0.68 17.45 14.16
C GLN A 66 -0.97 15.97 13.96
N ALA A 67 -1.71 15.61 12.91
CA ALA A 67 -1.99 14.21 12.56
C ALA A 67 -0.70 13.45 12.24
N LEU A 68 0.23 14.04 11.47
CA LEU A 68 1.53 13.47 11.16
C LEU A 68 2.39 13.32 12.42
N GLY A 69 2.38 14.30 13.31
CA GLY A 69 3.06 14.19 14.61
C GLY A 69 2.52 13.03 15.45
N GLY A 70 1.20 12.88 15.52
CA GLY A 70 0.53 11.74 16.18
C GLY A 70 0.86 10.40 15.53
N GLU A 71 0.93 10.34 14.19
CA GLU A 71 1.36 9.17 13.43
C GLU A 71 2.78 8.74 13.81
N LEU A 72 3.74 9.68 13.75
CA LEU A 72 5.13 9.41 14.07
C LEU A 72 5.30 8.94 15.51
N LYS A 73 4.56 9.54 16.46
CA LYS A 73 4.55 9.10 17.86
C LYS A 73 4.03 7.65 17.99
N ARG A 74 2.88 7.34 17.39
CA ARG A 74 2.32 5.99 17.41
C ARG A 74 3.29 4.97 16.80
N ARG A 75 3.98 5.32 15.71
CA ARG A 75 4.99 4.45 15.09
C ARG A 75 6.19 4.23 15.99
N ALA A 76 6.67 5.27 16.68
CA ALA A 76 7.76 5.13 17.65
C ALA A 76 7.37 4.16 18.79
N GLU A 77 6.13 4.26 19.29
CA GLU A 77 5.60 3.34 20.30
C GLU A 77 5.49 1.90 19.79
N LEU A 78 5.06 1.70 18.53
CA LEU A 78 4.95 0.38 17.90
C LEU A 78 6.32 -0.26 17.63
N LEU A 79 7.29 0.52 17.17
CA LEU A 79 8.63 0.04 16.86
C LEU A 79 9.42 -0.32 18.13
N GLY A 80 9.16 0.39 19.24
CA GLY A 80 9.88 0.21 20.50
C GLY A 80 11.38 0.41 20.31
N GLU A 81 12.18 -0.58 20.68
CA GLU A 81 13.65 -0.56 20.52
C GLU A 81 14.13 -0.89 19.10
N LEU A 82 13.23 -1.32 18.21
CA LEU A 82 13.61 -1.59 16.83
C LEU A 82 13.62 -0.33 15.98
N ASP A 83 14.52 -0.29 15.01
CA ASP A 83 14.33 0.59 13.86
C ASP A 83 13.34 0.00 12.85
N PHE A 84 13.00 0.80 11.84
CA PHE A 84 12.06 0.43 10.80
C PHE A 84 12.50 -0.80 9.99
N ALA A 85 13.80 -0.93 9.71
CA ALA A 85 14.33 -2.04 8.91
C ALA A 85 14.26 -3.36 9.69
N GLY A 86 14.66 -3.34 10.96
CA GLY A 86 14.57 -4.48 11.87
C GLY A 86 13.13 -4.91 12.15
N TRP A 87 12.18 -3.96 12.20
CA TRP A 87 10.75 -4.28 12.29
C TRP A 87 10.26 -5.04 11.05
N HIS A 88 10.58 -4.54 9.86
CA HIS A 88 10.21 -5.21 8.61
C HIS A 88 10.86 -6.58 8.45
N GLU A 89 12.13 -6.74 8.84
CA GLU A 89 12.80 -8.04 8.81
C GLU A 89 12.13 -9.03 9.76
N ARG A 90 11.82 -8.60 11.00
CA ARG A 90 11.10 -9.42 11.97
C ARG A 90 9.73 -9.85 11.45
N HIS A 91 8.95 -8.93 10.88
CA HIS A 91 7.64 -9.26 10.31
C HIS A 91 7.73 -10.14 9.07
N ALA A 92 8.69 -9.91 8.18
CA ALA A 92 8.90 -10.76 6.99
C ALA A 92 9.23 -12.21 7.39
N ARG A 93 10.00 -12.41 8.47
CA ARG A 93 10.29 -13.74 9.02
C ARG A 93 9.06 -14.41 9.64
N GLN A 94 8.11 -13.63 10.17
CA GLN A 94 6.86 -14.15 10.75
C GLN A 94 5.78 -14.44 9.69
N GLU A 95 5.75 -13.68 8.59
CA GLU A 95 4.84 -13.92 7.46
C GLU A 95 5.28 -15.10 6.57
N ALA A 96 6.56 -15.48 6.60
CA ALA A 96 7.05 -16.65 5.88
C ALA A 96 6.27 -17.89 6.37
N PRO A 97 5.55 -18.61 5.48
CA PRO A 97 4.80 -19.79 5.87
C PRO A 97 5.75 -20.74 6.58
N GLN A 98 5.45 -21.04 7.84
CA GLN A 98 6.08 -22.13 8.55
C GLN A 98 5.69 -23.38 7.77
N GLU A 99 6.58 -23.83 6.87
CA GLU A 99 6.40 -25.06 6.11
C GLU A 99 6.10 -26.15 7.12
N VAL A 100 4.83 -26.50 7.21
CA VAL A 100 4.34 -27.56 8.07
C VAL A 100 5.01 -28.81 7.54
N SER A 101 6.10 -29.18 8.22
CA SER A 101 6.80 -30.46 8.09
C SER A 101 5.80 -31.52 7.66
N GLY A 102 6.00 -31.98 6.42
CA GLY A 102 5.00 -32.69 5.65
C GLY A 102 4.32 -33.76 6.48
N ARG A 103 3.03 -33.53 6.77
CA ARG A 103 2.13 -34.62 7.14
C ARG A 103 2.24 -35.65 6.02
N VAL A 104 2.86 -36.77 6.36
CA VAL A 104 2.87 -38.03 5.65
C VAL A 104 1.42 -38.34 5.25
N ALA A 105 1.01 -37.91 4.05
CA ALA A 105 -0.22 -38.35 3.44
C ALA A 105 0.06 -39.75 2.90
N GLY A 106 -0.51 -40.74 3.58
CA GLY A 106 -0.37 -42.16 3.25
C GLY A 106 -0.59 -42.41 1.76
N ARG A 107 0.44 -42.97 1.14
CA ARG A 107 0.41 -43.52 -0.22
C ARG A 107 -0.58 -44.69 -0.23
N ARG A 108 -1.81 -44.48 -0.73
CA ARG A 108 -2.74 -45.58 -1.02
C ARG A 108 -2.38 -46.16 -2.39
N PRO A 109 -2.05 -47.46 -2.51
CA PRO A 109 -1.75 -48.05 -3.82
C PRO A 109 -3.03 -48.18 -4.66
N PRO A 110 -2.95 -48.01 -6.00
CA PRO A 110 -4.07 -48.28 -6.88
C PRO A 110 -4.24 -49.80 -7.08
N SER A 111 -5.43 -50.31 -6.76
CA SER A 111 -5.85 -51.66 -7.15
C SER A 111 -6.37 -51.60 -8.58
N GLY A 112 -5.73 -52.36 -9.47
CA GLY A 112 -6.17 -52.55 -10.84
C GLY A 112 -7.46 -53.37 -10.93
N ALA A 113 -8.34 -52.95 -11.82
CA ALA A 113 -9.27 -53.80 -12.55
C ALA A 113 -9.77 -52.98 -13.76
N GLU A 114 -9.11 -53.19 -14.89
CA GLU A 114 -9.65 -52.86 -16.20
C GLU A 114 -10.85 -53.77 -16.48
N HIS A 115 -11.93 -53.24 -17.07
CA HIS A 115 -12.51 -53.71 -18.35
C HIS A 115 -13.94 -53.18 -18.57
N ARG A 116 -14.16 -52.59 -19.78
CA ARG A 116 -15.33 -52.73 -20.66
C ARG A 116 -16.38 -51.59 -20.76
N GLY A 117 -16.63 -51.17 -22.01
CA GLY A 117 -17.84 -50.49 -22.53
C GLY A 117 -17.72 -48.96 -22.58
N ASP A 118 -17.44 -48.33 -23.72
CA ASP A 118 -18.31 -48.05 -24.89
C ASP A 118 -19.42 -47.02 -24.63
N LEU A 119 -19.57 -46.12 -25.62
CA LEU A 119 -20.62 -45.14 -25.89
C LEU A 119 -20.41 -43.68 -25.44
N ASP A 120 -20.40 -42.83 -26.47
CA ASP A 120 -20.51 -41.38 -26.49
C ASP A 120 -21.50 -40.81 -25.46
N SER A 121 -21.06 -39.77 -24.75
CA SER A 121 -21.96 -38.79 -24.15
C SER A 121 -21.29 -37.42 -24.18
N PRO A 122 -21.91 -36.37 -24.75
CA PRO A 122 -21.35 -35.03 -24.67
C PRO A 122 -21.47 -34.56 -23.22
N ALA A 123 -20.36 -34.55 -22.49
CA ALA A 123 -20.33 -33.97 -21.17
C ALA A 123 -20.48 -32.44 -21.28
N THR A 124 -21.73 -31.97 -21.24
CA THR A 124 -22.07 -30.60 -20.85
C THR A 124 -21.65 -30.44 -19.39
N GLY A 125 -20.36 -30.18 -19.19
CA GLY A 125 -19.77 -29.92 -17.89
C GLY A 125 -20.16 -28.51 -17.46
N THR A 126 -21.21 -28.40 -16.64
CA THR A 126 -21.41 -27.16 -15.89
C THR A 126 -20.21 -26.99 -14.97
N LEU A 127 -19.43 -25.93 -15.22
CA LEU A 127 -18.34 -25.51 -14.35
C LEU A 127 -18.95 -25.16 -12.98
N ARG A 128 -19.02 -26.14 -12.08
CA ARG A 128 -19.35 -25.93 -10.67
C ARG A 128 -18.18 -25.16 -10.06
N LEU A 129 -18.25 -23.83 -10.16
CA LEU A 129 -17.44 -22.94 -9.34
C LEU A 129 -17.77 -23.30 -7.89
N ARG A 130 -16.86 -24.04 -7.24
CA ARG A 130 -16.85 -24.11 -5.78
C ARG A 130 -16.79 -22.65 -5.32
N PRO A 131 -17.65 -22.21 -4.40
CA PRO A 131 -17.35 -21.00 -3.66
C PRO A 131 -15.95 -21.25 -3.09
N ALA A 132 -14.97 -20.48 -3.56
CA ALA A 132 -13.78 -20.30 -2.77
C ALA A 132 -14.34 -19.80 -1.45
N ALA A 133 -14.29 -20.64 -0.43
CA ALA A 133 -14.30 -20.15 0.92
C ALA A 133 -13.08 -19.23 0.96
N ALA A 134 -13.31 -17.97 0.60
CA ALA A 134 -12.48 -16.86 0.98
C ALA A 134 -12.56 -16.89 2.49
N ARG A 135 -11.70 -17.73 3.08
CA ARG A 135 -11.03 -17.33 4.29
C ARG A 135 -10.43 -15.99 3.90
N THR A 136 -11.17 -14.91 4.17
CA THR A 136 -10.56 -13.73 4.76
C THR A 136 -9.89 -14.25 6.02
N ALA A 137 -8.76 -14.93 5.84
CA ALA A 137 -7.71 -14.91 6.82
C ALA A 137 -7.55 -13.41 7.02
N ASP A 138 -7.97 -12.94 8.19
CA ASP A 138 -7.57 -11.64 8.68
C ASP A 138 -6.07 -11.57 8.38
N PRO A 139 -5.64 -10.73 7.41
CA PRO A 139 -4.23 -10.64 7.09
C PRO A 139 -3.62 -10.14 8.39
N GLY A 140 -2.98 -11.06 9.12
CA GLY A 140 -2.36 -10.76 10.41
C GLY A 140 -1.57 -9.45 10.28
N PRO A 141 -1.41 -8.69 11.38
CA PRO A 141 -1.12 -7.26 11.34
C PRO A 141 -0.12 -6.93 10.24
N SER A 142 -0.63 -6.33 9.15
CA SER A 142 0.17 -5.98 7.97
C SER A 142 1.37 -5.17 8.45
N PRO A 143 2.59 -5.45 7.96
CA PRO A 143 3.77 -4.73 8.40
C PRO A 143 3.54 -3.23 8.22
N LEU A 144 4.02 -2.45 9.19
CA LEU A 144 3.82 -1.01 9.27
C LEU A 144 4.07 -0.36 7.88
N PRO A 145 3.04 0.17 7.19
CA PRO A 145 3.21 0.62 5.82
C PRO A 145 4.18 1.79 5.75
N ARG A 146 5.02 1.83 4.71
CA ARG A 146 5.87 3.00 4.44
C ARG A 146 4.97 4.21 4.21
N LEU A 147 5.34 5.36 4.76
CA LEU A 147 4.66 6.62 4.54
C LEU A 147 5.61 7.56 3.81
N VAL A 148 5.20 8.07 2.65
CA VAL A 148 5.93 9.04 1.85
C VAL A 148 5.11 10.31 1.73
N VAL A 149 5.70 11.45 2.05
CA VAL A 149 5.10 12.77 1.83
C VAL A 149 5.84 13.42 0.65
N LEU A 150 5.13 13.64 -0.45
CA LEU A 150 5.65 14.34 -1.62
C LEU A 150 5.16 15.79 -1.58
N ALA A 151 6.06 16.69 -1.21
CA ALA A 151 5.81 18.12 -1.29
C ALA A 151 6.34 18.64 -2.63
N ASP A 152 5.48 19.27 -3.43
CA ASP A 152 5.96 20.07 -4.57
C ASP A 152 6.69 21.26 -3.99
N ASP A 153 6.03 22.36 -3.60
CA ASP A 153 6.74 23.57 -3.17
C ASP A 153 7.27 23.63 -1.74
N PHE A 154 8.24 22.77 -1.40
CA PHE A 154 8.80 22.70 -0.04
C PHE A 154 9.34 24.04 0.48
N ASP A 155 10.04 24.82 -0.35
CA ASP A 155 10.58 26.11 0.06
C ASP A 155 9.47 27.10 0.44
N ALA A 156 8.34 27.07 -0.29
CA ALA A 156 7.16 27.86 0.06
C ALA A 156 6.49 27.38 1.36
N LEU A 157 6.54 26.08 1.66
CA LEU A 157 5.96 25.52 2.90
C LEU A 157 6.76 25.91 4.15
N VAL A 158 8.07 26.09 4.04
CA VAL A 158 8.95 26.43 5.18
C VAL A 158 9.26 27.93 5.27
N ALA A 159 8.93 28.70 4.24
CA ALA A 159 9.07 30.15 4.28
C ALA A 159 8.24 30.72 5.44
N PRO A 160 8.81 31.66 6.23
CA PRO A 160 8.03 32.40 7.22
C PRO A 160 6.82 33.05 6.55
N ALA A 161 5.68 33.07 7.23
CA ALA A 161 4.54 33.85 6.75
C ALA A 161 5.00 35.32 6.59
N LEU A 162 4.75 35.92 5.42
CA LEU A 162 5.08 37.32 5.15
C LEU A 162 4.62 38.19 6.32
N GLY A 163 5.57 38.75 7.08
CA GLY A 163 5.31 39.59 8.26
C GLY A 163 5.55 38.96 9.64
N SER A 164 6.14 37.78 9.76
CA SER A 164 6.74 37.35 11.04
C SER A 164 8.16 37.94 11.18
N PRO A 165 8.49 38.63 12.29
CA PRO A 165 9.77 39.31 12.47
C PRO A 165 10.97 38.37 12.52
#